data_AF-A0A7Y8LK69-F1
#
_entry.id   AF-A0A7Y8LK69-F1
#
_cell.length_a   1.000
_cell.length_b   1.000
_cell.length_c   1.000
_cell.angle_alpha   90.00
_cell.angle_beta   90.00
_cell.angle_gamma   90.00
#
_symmetry.space_group_name_H-M   'P 1'
#
loop_
_entity.id
_entity.type
_entity.pdbx_description
1 polymer ?
#
loop_
_entity_poly.entity_id
_entity_poly.type
_entity_poly.pdbx_seq_one_letter_code
_entity_poly.pdbx_strand_id
1 'polypeptide(L)'
;MNSISSTNRDSFVEDKSQFLKGFKKFFIFPLKAGLQGFVLVLSVILIVKLLSFLLGINELFSLDLMDIMLSSMGFVFMSLIHILKNIN
;
A
#
# COMPACT_ATOMS: atom_id res chain seq x y z
N MET A 1 15.80 41.89 -22.88
CA MET A 1 16.46 40.56 -22.89
C MET A 1 16.20 39.88 -21.55
N ASN A 2 15.17 39.01 -21.45
CA ASN A 2 14.81 38.25 -20.23
C ASN A 2 14.79 36.72 -20.47
N SER A 3 15.44 36.23 -21.52
CA SER A 3 15.29 34.84 -21.99
C SER A 3 16.17 33.81 -21.25
N ILE A 4 17.09 34.22 -20.38
CA ILE A 4 18.06 33.30 -19.74
C ILE A 4 17.47 32.65 -18.46
N SER A 5 16.46 33.28 -17.84
CA SER A 5 15.87 32.85 -16.56
C SER A 5 14.73 31.84 -16.65
N SER A 6 14.14 31.61 -17.84
CA SER A 6 13.10 30.59 -18.06
C SER A 6 13.72 29.21 -18.35
N THR A 7 14.71 29.14 -19.24
CA THR A 7 15.34 27.88 -19.68
C THR A 7 15.96 27.05 -18.54
N ASN A 8 16.45 27.70 -17.47
CA ASN A 8 17.10 27.01 -16.34
C ASN A 8 16.09 26.49 -15.29
N ARG A 9 14.87 27.06 -15.24
CA ARG A 9 13.81 26.56 -14.33
C ARG A 9 13.05 25.40 -14.95
N ASP A 10 12.86 25.43 -16.26
CA ASP A 10 12.06 24.44 -16.97
C ASP A 10 12.73 23.06 -16.92
N SER A 11 14.05 22.97 -17.13
CA SER A 11 14.81 21.72 -17.05
C SER A 11 14.86 21.09 -15.64
N PHE A 12 14.95 21.91 -14.59
CA PHE A 12 14.98 21.43 -13.20
C PHE A 12 13.60 20.96 -12.72
N VAL A 13 12.52 21.60 -13.20
CA VAL A 13 11.14 21.16 -12.92
C VAL A 13 10.80 19.88 -13.69
N GLU A 14 11.29 19.75 -14.93
CA GLU A 14 11.06 18.60 -15.79
C GLU A 14 11.72 17.33 -15.23
N ASP A 15 12.97 17.41 -14.78
CA ASP A 15 13.71 16.31 -14.14
C ASP A 15 13.02 15.83 -12.84
N LYS A 16 12.61 16.77 -11.99
CA LYS A 16 11.85 16.46 -10.76
C LYS A 16 10.51 15.80 -11.09
N SER A 17 9.86 16.21 -12.18
CA SER A 17 8.57 15.64 -12.62
C SER A 17 8.73 14.20 -13.12
N GLN A 18 9.83 13.87 -13.81
CA GLN A 18 10.10 12.52 -14.30
C GLN A 18 10.48 11.58 -13.15
N PHE A 19 11.31 12.04 -12.20
CA PHE A 19 11.65 11.28 -11.01
C PHE A 19 10.42 10.99 -10.13
N LEU A 20 9.55 12.00 -9.94
CA LEU A 20 8.28 11.84 -9.22
C LEU A 20 7.32 10.88 -9.94
N LYS A 21 7.27 10.90 -11.27
CA LYS A 21 6.48 9.94 -12.06
C LYS A 21 7.01 8.51 -11.89
N GLY A 22 8.32 8.31 -11.92
CA GLY A 22 8.96 7.01 -11.65
C GLY A 22 8.68 6.50 -10.23
N PHE A 23 8.94 7.34 -9.23
CA PHE A 23 8.71 7.00 -7.82
C PHE A 23 7.24 6.65 -7.53
N LYS A 24 6.30 7.41 -8.09
CA LYS A 24 4.88 7.15 -7.91
C LYS A 24 4.44 5.82 -8.52
N LYS A 25 5.02 5.46 -9.66
CA LYS A 25 4.69 4.22 -10.39
C LYS A 25 5.24 2.98 -9.67
N PHE A 26 6.47 3.05 -9.13
CA PHE A 26 7.14 1.88 -8.52
C PHE A 26 6.94 1.75 -7.00
N PHE A 27 6.71 2.84 -6.27
CA PHE A 27 6.57 2.78 -4.81
C PHE A 27 5.15 3.11 -4.36
N ILE A 28 4.60 4.26 -4.76
CA ILE A 28 3.32 4.73 -4.21
C ILE A 28 2.15 3.82 -4.63
N PHE A 29 2.10 3.42 -5.90
CA PHE A 29 1.01 2.60 -6.41
C PHE A 29 0.98 1.20 -5.78
N PRO A 30 2.11 0.47 -5.69
CA PRO A 30 2.14 -0.81 -4.98
C PRO A 30 1.92 -0.70 -3.47
N LEU A 31 2.40 0.37 -2.82
CA LEU A 31 2.17 0.58 -1.39
C LEU A 31 0.68 0.77 -1.08
N LYS A 32 -0.03 1.54 -1.91
CA LYS A 32 -1.48 1.72 -1.79
C LYS A 32 -2.23 0.40 -2.00
N ALA A 33 -1.82 -0.39 -2.99
CA ALA A 33 -2.40 -1.71 -3.23
C ALA A 33 -2.11 -2.69 -2.07
N GLY A 34 -0.92 -2.62 -1.48
CA GLY A 34 -0.57 -3.36 -0.26
C GLY A 34 -1.49 -2.99 0.90
N LEU A 35 -1.66 -1.69 1.18
CA LEU A 35 -2.58 -1.22 2.23
C LEU A 35 -4.00 -1.75 2.01
N GLN A 36 -4.46 -1.81 0.77
CA GLN A 36 -5.75 -2.41 0.45
C GLN A 36 -5.78 -3.92 0.77
N GLY A 37 -4.72 -4.66 0.42
CA GLY A 37 -4.58 -6.08 0.77
C GLY A 37 -4.57 -6.32 2.28
N PHE A 38 -3.86 -5.48 3.03
CA PHE A 38 -3.84 -5.51 4.50
C PHE A 38 -5.24 -5.35 5.09
N VAL A 39 -5.94 -4.29 4.70
CA VAL A 39 -7.27 -3.96 5.23
C VAL A 39 -8.27 -5.06 4.88
N LEU A 40 -8.18 -5.65 3.69
CA LEU A 40 -9.07 -6.74 3.28
C LEU A 40 -8.86 -7.97 4.17
N VAL A 41 -7.61 -8.43 4.34
CA VAL A 41 -7.32 -9.60 5.18
C VAL A 41 -7.66 -9.33 6.64
N LEU A 42 -7.30 -8.15 7.16
CA LEU A 42 -7.64 -7.75 8.52
C LEU A 42 -9.16 -7.71 8.74
N SER A 43 -9.92 -7.19 7.78
CA SER A 43 -11.39 -7.16 7.85
C SER A 43 -11.97 -8.57 7.92
N VAL A 44 -11.43 -9.52 7.15
CA VAL A 44 -11.87 -10.92 7.22
C VAL A 44 -11.58 -11.51 8.60
N ILE A 45 -10.37 -11.29 9.13
CA ILE A 45 -10.00 -11.78 10.46
C ILE A 45 -10.90 -11.18 11.55
N LEU A 46 -11.18 -9.87 11.47
CA LEU A 46 -12.09 -9.18 12.39
C LEU A 46 -13.49 -9.78 12.36
N ILE A 47 -14.04 -10.02 11.17
CA ILE A 47 -15.36 -10.62 11.00
C ILE A 47 -15.40 -12.03 11.59
N VAL A 48 -14.38 -12.85 11.31
CA VAL A 48 -14.29 -14.22 11.84
C VAL A 48 -14.20 -14.21 13.35
N LYS A 49 -13.33 -13.39 13.94
CA LYS A 49 -13.18 -13.28 15.40
C LYS A 49 -14.43 -12.73 16.07
N LEU A 50 -15.10 -11.75 15.45
CA LEU A 50 -16.36 -11.23 15.94
C LEU A 50 -17.44 -12.32 15.93
N LEU A 51 -17.50 -13.13 14.88
CA LEU A 51 -18.45 -14.23 14.78
C LEU A 51 -18.14 -15.32 15.81
N SER A 52 -16.87 -15.68 16.01
CA SER A 52 -16.45 -16.64 17.04
C SER A 52 -16.81 -16.16 18.46
N PHE A 53 -16.69 -14.85 18.72
CA PHE A 53 -17.12 -14.25 19.98
C PHE A 53 -18.66 -14.31 20.14
N LEU A 54 -19.41 -13.95 19.09
CA LEU A 54 -20.88 -14.00 19.10
C LEU A 54 -21.43 -15.42 19.31
N LEU A 55 -20.76 -16.42 18.77
CA LEU A 55 -21.13 -17.84 18.93
C LEU A 55 -20.71 -18.41 20.30
N GLY A 56 -20.05 -17.62 21.14
CA GLY A 56 -19.57 -18.06 22.46
C GLY A 56 -18.43 -19.09 22.39
N ILE A 57 -17.74 -19.20 21.25
CA ILE A 57 -16.60 -20.11 21.09
C ILE A 57 -15.38 -19.55 21.84
N ASN A 58 -15.21 -18.23 21.78
CA ASN A 58 -14.17 -17.50 22.50
C ASN A 58 -14.83 -16.58 23.53
N GLU A 59 -14.38 -16.65 24.77
CA GLU A 59 -14.92 -15.81 25.86
C GLU A 59 -14.49 -14.34 25.75
N LEU A 60 -13.41 -14.06 25.02
CA LEU A 60 -12.84 -12.72 24.87
C LEU A 60 -12.54 -12.44 23.40
N PHE A 61 -12.93 -11.25 22.93
CA PHE A 61 -12.49 -10.72 21.65
C PHE A 61 -11.09 -10.13 21.81
N SER A 62 -10.06 -10.84 21.34
CA SER A 62 -8.68 -10.34 21.30
C SER A 62 -8.11 -10.44 19.89
N LEU A 63 -7.37 -9.41 19.48
CA LEU A 63 -6.49 -9.46 18.31
C LEU A 63 -5.08 -9.79 18.79
N ASP A 64 -4.47 -10.78 18.18
CA ASP A 64 -3.12 -11.20 18.51
C ASP A 64 -2.13 -10.72 17.44
N LEU A 65 -0.85 -10.71 17.78
CA LEU A 65 0.24 -10.37 16.88
C LEU A 65 0.21 -11.25 15.62
N MET A 66 -0.22 -12.50 15.74
CA MET A 66 -0.37 -13.41 14.60
C MET A 66 -1.40 -12.91 13.58
N ASP A 67 -2.49 -12.27 14.01
CA ASP A 67 -3.49 -11.69 13.11
C ASP A 67 -2.92 -10.50 12.33
N ILE A 68 -2.10 -9.70 13.01
CA ILE A 68 -1.42 -8.54 12.43
C ILE A 68 -0.36 -9.01 11.43
N MET A 69 0.41 -10.06 11.76
CA MET A 69 1.37 -10.66 10.83
C MET A 69 0.68 -11.25 9.61
N LEU A 70 -0.45 -11.94 9.79
CA LEU A 70 -1.21 -12.54 8.69
C LEU A 70 -1.82 -11.49 7.76
N SER A 71 -2.39 -10.42 8.32
CA SER A 71 -2.86 -9.27 7.51
C SER A 71 -1.71 -8.55 6.81
N SER A 72 -0.54 -8.46 7.44
CA SER A 72 0.69 -7.93 6.81
C SER A 72 1.18 -8.78 5.63
N MET A 73 0.93 -10.09 5.61
CA MET A 73 1.16 -10.89 4.40
C MET A 73 0.26 -10.46 3.24
N GLY A 74 -1.00 -10.12 3.53
CA GLY A 74 -1.91 -9.52 2.55
C GLY A 74 -1.36 -8.23 1.93
N PHE A 75 -0.70 -7.40 2.75
CA PHE A 75 0.03 -6.23 2.25
C PHE A 75 1.12 -6.62 1.27
N VAL A 76 2.03 -7.52 1.69
CA VAL A 76 3.20 -7.91 0.91
C VAL A 76 2.80 -8.51 -0.42
N PHE A 77 1.85 -9.44 -0.43
CA PHE A 77 1.38 -10.07 -1.66
C PHE A 77 0.77 -9.06 -2.62
N MET A 78 -0.10 -8.17 -2.13
CA MET A 78 -0.80 -7.24 -3.02
C MET A 78 0.11 -6.14 -3.57
N SER A 79 1.08 -5.68 -2.76
CA SER A 79 2.18 -4.83 -3.22
C SER A 79 3.03 -5.54 -4.27
N LEU A 80 3.43 -6.79 -4.04
CA LEU A 80 4.29 -7.54 -4.96
C LEU A 80 3.61 -7.77 -6.31
N ILE A 81 2.31 -8.13 -6.31
CA ILE A 81 1.52 -8.28 -7.54
C ILE A 81 1.52 -6.98 -8.35
N HIS A 82 1.38 -5.84 -7.68
CA HIS A 82 1.36 -4.53 -8.35
C HIS A 82 2.74 -4.12 -8.85
N ILE A 83 3.81 -4.43 -8.12
CA ILE A 83 5.18 -4.25 -8.60
C ILE A 83 5.39 -5.08 -9.86
N LEU A 84 5.03 -6.37 -9.84
CA LEU A 84 5.23 -7.29 -10.96
C LEU A 84 4.44 -6.85 -12.20
N LYS A 85 3.17 -6.45 -12.00
CA LYS A 85 2.32 -5.88 -13.06
C LYS A 85 2.89 -4.60 -13.69
N ASN A 86 3.71 -3.87 -12.94
CA ASN A 86 4.28 -2.60 -13.39
C ASN A 86 5.65 -2.77 -14.07
N ILE A 87 6.29 -3.93 -13.87
CA ILE A 87 7.56 -4.31 -14.49
C ILE A 87 7.34 -5.05 -15.82
N ASN A 88 6.29 -5.88 -15.90
CA ASN A 88 5.90 -6.61 -17.11
C ASN A 88 5.00 -5.78 -18.04
#